data_AF-A0A9Q0MZM3-F1
#
_entry.id   AF-A0A9Q0MZM3-F1
#
_cell.length_a   1.000
_cell.length_b   1.000
_cell.length_c   1.000
_cell.angle_alpha   90.00
_cell.angle_beta   90.00
_cell.angle_gamma   90.00
#
_symmetry.space_group_name_H-M   'P 1'
#
loop_
_entity.id
_entity.type
_entity.pdbx_description
1 polymer ?
#
loop_
_entity_poly.entity_id
_entity_poly.type
_entity_poly.pdbx_seq_one_letter_code
_entity_poly.pdbx_strand_id
1 'polypeptide(L)'
;MRDDLGIVIGWGIKQATTNTVQNVIMSINPNIKCLNRGLNIPYGTFCAFYQCGVRPGTAVSGAPMLFKENDVYTVRGIMSEVVLEEG
;
A
#
# COMPACT_ATOMS: atom_id res chain seq x y z
N MET A 1 15.05 -14.01 0.03
CA MET A 1 14.38 -12.93 0.78
C MET A 1 13.01 -12.75 0.17
N ARG A 2 11.97 -13.02 0.96
CA ARG A 2 10.55 -13.06 0.56
C ARG A 2 9.82 -11.90 1.27
N ASP A 3 10.52 -10.78 1.48
CA ASP A 3 10.27 -9.85 2.59
C ASP A 3 9.71 -8.48 2.18
N ASP A 4 9.33 -8.31 0.91
CA ASP A 4 8.80 -7.04 0.40
C ASP A 4 7.26 -6.98 0.39
N LEU A 5 6.59 -8.06 0.85
CA LEU A 5 5.13 -8.12 0.92
C LEU A 5 4.62 -7.61 2.27
N GLY A 6 3.83 -6.54 2.21
CA GLY A 6 3.11 -6.00 3.36
C GLY A 6 1.60 -6.02 3.14
N ILE A 7 0.87 -5.86 4.24
CA ILE A 7 -0.59 -5.80 4.27
C ILE A 7 -1.00 -4.39 4.67
N VAL A 8 -1.85 -3.76 3.87
CA VAL A 8 -2.53 -2.52 4.26
C VAL A 8 -3.92 -2.89 4.74
N ILE A 9 -4.35 -2.32 5.86
CA ILE A 9 -5.68 -2.55 6.44
C ILE A 9 -6.47 -1.25 6.59
N GLY A 10 -7.76 -1.28 6.29
CA GLY A 10 -8.62 -0.09 6.39
C GLY A 10 -10.03 -0.32 5.86
N TRP A 11 -10.91 0.65 6.11
CA TRP A 11 -12.31 0.61 5.67
C TRP A 11 -12.53 1.08 4.24
N GLY A 12 -11.58 1.84 3.68
CA GLY A 12 -11.63 2.43 2.33
C GLY A 12 -10.81 1.68 1.28
N ILE A 13 -10.45 0.41 1.53
CA ILE A 13 -9.62 -0.36 0.59
C ILE A 13 -10.38 -0.65 -0.70
N LYS A 14 -11.69 -0.89 -0.69
CA LYS A 14 -12.48 -0.86 -1.93
C LYS A 14 -12.78 0.59 -2.34
N GLN A 15 -13.10 0.82 -3.61
CA GLN A 15 -13.54 2.11 -4.16
C GLN A 15 -14.72 2.77 -3.39
N ALA A 16 -15.32 2.07 -2.42
CA ALA A 16 -16.28 2.63 -1.47
C ALA A 16 -15.89 2.25 -0.04
N THR A 17 -16.10 3.18 0.90
CA THR A 17 -16.02 2.92 2.34
C THR A 17 -16.97 1.79 2.71
N THR A 18 -16.47 0.81 3.47
CA THR A 18 -17.29 -0.31 3.93
C THR A 18 -17.38 -0.35 5.44
N ASN A 19 -18.41 -1.01 5.96
CA ASN A 19 -18.58 -1.21 7.41
C ASN A 19 -17.69 -2.33 7.97
N THR A 20 -16.83 -2.92 7.14
CA THR A 20 -15.92 -3.99 7.52
C THR A 20 -14.48 -3.57 7.26
N VAL A 21 -13.58 -3.93 8.16
CA VAL A 21 -12.15 -3.76 7.91
C VAL A 21 -11.75 -4.71 6.78
N GLN A 22 -11.06 -4.16 5.80
CA GLN A 22 -10.53 -4.93 4.67
C GLN A 22 -9.01 -4.94 4.75
N ASN A 23 -8.41 -5.79 3.92
CA ASN A 23 -6.97 -5.81 3.72
C ASN A 23 -6.61 -5.87 2.23
N VAL A 24 -5.41 -5.40 1.91
CA VAL A 24 -4.79 -5.57 0.59
C VAL A 24 -3.32 -5.93 0.76
N ILE A 25 -2.85 -6.86 -0.07
CA ILE A 25 -1.45 -7.24 -0.13
C ILE A 25 -0.75 -6.34 -1.13
N MET A 26 0.29 -5.66 -0.66
CA MET A 26 1.10 -4.74 -1.44
C MET A 26 2.57 -5.16 -1.38
N SER A 27 3.29 -4.88 -2.44
CA SER A 27 4.73 -5.14 -2.55
C SER A 27 5.50 -3.84 -2.56
N ILE A 28 6.46 -3.67 -1.64
CA ILE A 28 7.45 -2.59 -1.73
C ILE A 28 8.25 -2.80 -3.00
N ASN A 29 8.45 -1.72 -3.73
CA ASN A 29 9.22 -1.73 -4.95
C ASN A 29 10.23 -0.58 -4.96
N PRO A 30 11.33 -0.72 -5.73
CA PRO A 30 12.28 0.36 -5.91
C PRO A 30 11.60 1.65 -6.38
N ASN A 31 11.95 2.78 -5.75
CA ASN A 31 11.36 4.09 -6.07
C ASN A 31 11.47 4.46 -7.56
N ILE A 32 12.48 3.95 -8.26
CA ILE A 32 12.62 4.12 -9.72
C ILE A 32 11.38 3.66 -10.51
N LYS A 33 10.63 2.66 -10.03
CA LYS A 33 9.40 2.20 -10.71
C LYS A 33 8.25 3.20 -10.60
N CYS A 34 8.20 4.00 -9.53
CA CYS A 34 7.24 5.10 -9.41
C CYS A 34 7.72 6.34 -10.17
N LEU A 35 9.02 6.65 -10.12
CA LEU A 35 9.61 7.77 -10.89
C LEU A 35 9.43 7.58 -12.40
N ASN A 36 9.61 6.36 -12.91
CA ASN A 36 9.37 6.03 -14.33
C ASN A 36 7.90 6.20 -14.76
N ARG A 37 6.97 6.28 -13.81
CA ARG A 37 5.56 6.58 -14.03
C ARG A 37 5.23 8.08 -13.88
N GLY A 38 6.25 8.92 -13.75
CA GLY A 38 6.11 10.36 -13.55
C GLY A 38 5.69 10.76 -12.13
N LEU A 39 5.71 9.83 -11.16
CA LEU A 39 5.34 10.14 -9.78
C LEU A 39 6.53 10.74 -9.04
N ASN A 40 6.30 11.86 -8.35
CA ASN A 40 7.29 12.45 -7.46
C ASN A 40 7.28 11.71 -6.11
N ILE A 41 8.46 11.31 -5.63
CA ILE A 41 8.62 10.58 -4.36
C ILE A 41 9.41 11.47 -3.39
N PRO A 42 8.73 12.14 -2.43
CA PRO A 42 9.38 12.91 -1.38
C PRO A 42 10.34 12.06 -0.54
N TYR A 43 11.33 12.69 0.07
CA TYR A 43 12.24 12.00 0.99
C TYR A 43 11.47 11.32 2.12
N GLY A 44 11.88 10.10 2.49
CA GLY A 44 11.22 9.30 3.53
C GLY A 44 9.96 8.55 3.07
N THR A 45 9.60 8.63 1.79
CA THR A 45 8.52 7.82 1.21
C THR A 45 9.06 6.67 0.37
N PHE A 46 8.24 5.63 0.21
CA PHE A 46 8.58 4.48 -0.63
C PHE A 46 7.40 4.09 -1.53
N CYS A 47 7.74 3.47 -2.65
CA CYS A 47 6.79 3.01 -3.64
C CYS A 47 6.28 1.59 -3.29
N ALA A 48 4.96 1.39 -3.33
CA ALA A 48 4.37 0.07 -3.18
C ALA A 48 3.28 -0.17 -4.23
N PHE A 49 3.28 -1.36 -4.83
CA PHE A 49 2.28 -1.75 -5.82
C PHE A 49 1.39 -2.87 -5.30
N TYR A 50 0.10 -2.78 -5.63
CA TYR A 50 -0.82 -3.89 -5.42
C TYR A 50 -0.40 -5.07 -6.32
N GLN A 51 -0.49 -6.29 -5.80
CA GLN A 51 -0.12 -7.49 -6.54
C GLN A 51 -1.34 -8.14 -7.20
N CYS A 52 -2.41 -8.35 -6.43
CA CYS A 52 -3.60 -9.04 -6.89
C CYS A 52 -4.81 -8.76 -5.98
N GLY A 53 -6.01 -8.98 -6.50
CA GLY A 53 -7.26 -8.83 -5.74
C GLY A 53 -7.79 -7.41 -5.71
N VAL A 54 -8.11 -6.92 -4.51
CA VAL A 54 -8.72 -5.61 -4.31
C VAL A 54 -7.64 -4.53 -4.33
N ARG A 55 -7.76 -3.55 -5.23
CA ARG A 55 -6.89 -2.37 -5.23
C ARG A 55 -7.29 -1.42 -4.11
N PRO A 56 -6.35 -0.79 -3.38
CA PRO A 56 -6.68 0.24 -2.40
C PRO A 56 -7.44 1.39 -3.07
N GLY A 57 -8.50 1.87 -2.43
CA GLY A 57 -9.23 3.07 -2.81
C GLY A 57 -8.57 4.34 -2.27
N THR A 58 -9.09 5.51 -2.62
CA THR A 58 -8.53 6.80 -2.16
C THR A 58 -8.77 7.07 -0.67
N ALA A 59 -9.67 6.33 -0.02
CA ALA A 59 -10.02 6.48 1.39
C ALA A 59 -9.13 5.66 2.35
N VAL A 60 -7.88 5.39 1.99
CA VAL A 60 -6.91 4.66 2.85
C VAL A 60 -5.73 5.51 3.32
N SER A 61 -5.72 6.82 3.08
CA SER A 61 -4.72 7.70 3.69
C SER A 61 -4.72 7.56 5.21
N GLY A 62 -3.54 7.39 5.79
CA GLY A 62 -3.33 7.10 7.21
C GLY A 62 -3.35 5.61 7.58
N ALA A 63 -3.73 4.71 6.66
CA ALA A 63 -3.74 3.27 6.92
C ALA A 63 -2.31 2.72 7.14
N PRO A 64 -2.09 1.82 8.11
CA PRO A 64 -0.79 1.23 8.34
C PRO A 64 -0.46 0.19 7.27
N MET A 65 0.81 0.16 6.83
CA MET A 65 1.38 -0.96 6.08
C MET A 65 2.14 -1.87 7.04
N LEU A 66 1.64 -3.09 7.20
CA LEU A 66 2.07 -4.07 8.17
C LEU A 66 2.91 -5.16 7.52
N PHE A 67 4.02 -5.54 8.15
CA PHE A 67 4.88 -6.64 7.73
C PHE A 67 4.91 -7.71 8.81
N LYS A 68 4.70 -8.96 8.39
CA LYS A 68 4.71 -10.11 9.29
C LYS A 68 6.12 -10.69 9.38
N GLU A 69 6.71 -10.67 10.56
CA GLU A 69 8.01 -11.27 10.85
C GLU A 69 7.90 -12.06 12.16
N ASN A 70 8.21 -13.36 12.12
CA ASN A 70 8.11 -14.25 13.29
C ASN A 70 6.77 -14.14 14.05
N ASP A 71 5.66 -14.15 13.31
CA ASP A 71 4.28 -13.99 13.81
C ASP A 71 3.93 -12.63 14.46
N VAL A 72 4.83 -11.66 14.40
CA VAL A 72 4.58 -10.28 14.83
C VAL A 72 4.35 -9.39 13.61
N TYR A 73 3.36 -8.50 13.70
CA TYR A 73 3.13 -7.47 12.69
C TYR A 73 3.78 -6.15 13.11
N THR A 74 4.63 -5.62 12.24
CA THR A 74 5.30 -4.33 12.44
C THR A 74 4.81 -3.31 11.42
N VAL A 75 4.61 -2.06 11.86
CA VAL A 75 4.30 -0.96 10.95
C VAL A 75 5.61 -0.51 10.29
N ARG A 76 5.70 -0.63 8.97
CA ARG A 76 6.87 -0.14 8.20
C ARG A 76 6.58 1.08 7.34
N GLY A 77 5.32 1.44 7.21
CA GLY A 77 4.91 2.64 6.51
C GLY A 77 3.47 3.01 6.82
N ILE A 78 3.12 4.22 6.43
CA ILE A 78 1.77 4.76 6.52
C ILE A 78 1.37 5.13 5.10
N MET A 79 0.19 4.68 4.69
CA MET A 79 -0.36 5.01 3.39
C MET A 79 -0.59 6.52 3.32
N SER A 80 0.06 7.19 2.38
CA SER A 80 -0.07 8.64 2.18
C SER A 80 -1.07 8.94 1.06
N GLU A 81 -0.81 8.38 -0.12
CA GLU A 81 -1.53 8.68 -1.34
C GLU A 81 -1.67 7.41 -2.18
N VAL A 82 -2.81 7.28 -2.86
CA VAL A 82 -3.08 6.19 -3.81
C VAL A 82 -3.19 6.79 -5.19
N VAL A 83 -2.32 6.34 -6.09
CA VAL A 83 -2.40 6.68 -7.51
C VAL A 83 -3.14 5.55 -8.22
N LEU A 84 -4.31 5.87 -8.77
CA LEU A 84 -5.06 4.98 -9.64
C LEU A 84 -4.53 5.17 -11.07
N GLU A 85 -3.89 4.15 -11.64
CA GLU A 85 -3.68 4.14 -13.09
C GLU A 85 -5.05 3.99 -13.75
N GLU A 86 -5.54 5.05 -14.39
CA GLU A 86 -6.57 4.94 -15.42
C GLU A 86 -5.93 4.22 -16.62
N GLY A 87 -6.52 3.08 -16.98
CA GLY A 87 -6.14 2.36 -18.20
C GLY A 87 -6.79 2.99 -19.42
#